data_AF-A0A3A9XXE6-F1
#
_entry.id   AF-A0A3A9XXE6-F1
#
_cell.length_a   1.000
_cell.length_b   1.000
_cell.length_c   1.000
_cell.angle_alpha   90.00
_cell.angle_beta   90.00
_cell.angle_gamma   90.00
#
_symmetry.space_group_name_H-M   'P 1'
#
loop_
_entity.id
_entity.type
_entity.pdbx_description
1 polymer ?
#
loop_
_entity_poly.entity_id
_entity_poly.type
_entity_poly.pdbx_seq_one_letter_code
_entity_poly.pdbx_strand_id
1 'polypeptide(L)'
;MYTLNVTNNYSYNVPASNAKTVAKDGGKTTFEKQGSLLLEIPGIGTLNFIDLGDKKLEGHPDITETWGVLIRAITTEAYYRYEGNGVLNLEIDKLGTSTLNTDNGSLVQIKLRELSIETKMNLAI
;
A
#
# COMPACT_ATOMS: atom_id res chain seq x y z
N MET A 1 0.90 7.75 11.52
CA MET A 1 0.84 6.28 11.63
C MET A 1 -0.60 5.84 11.39
N TYR A 2 -0.79 4.74 10.69
CA TYR A 2 -2.12 4.23 10.32
C TYR A 2 -2.36 2.83 10.90
N THR A 3 -3.61 2.38 10.89
CA THR A 3 -3.98 0.99 11.19
C THR A 3 -4.29 0.26 9.89
N LEU A 4 -3.75 -0.95 9.73
CA LEU A 4 -4.08 -1.86 8.64
C LEU A 4 -4.78 -3.09 9.20
N ASN A 5 -6.04 -3.28 8.81
CA ASN A 5 -6.77 -4.51 9.07
C ASN A 5 -6.63 -5.43 7.85
N VAL A 6 -6.17 -6.66 8.05
CA VAL A 6 -6.03 -7.65 6.98
C VAL A 6 -6.93 -8.84 7.25
N THR A 7 -7.73 -9.21 6.26
CA THR A 7 -8.41 -10.51 6.19
C THR A 7 -7.79 -11.31 5.06
N ASN A 8 -7.31 -12.52 5.35
CA ASN A 8 -6.68 -13.40 4.39
C ASN A 8 -7.51 -14.67 4.17
N ASN A 9 -8.30 -14.68 3.11
CA ASN A 9 -9.07 -15.83 2.66
C ASN A 9 -8.27 -16.75 1.71
N TYR A 10 -7.00 -16.43 1.43
CA TYR A 10 -6.14 -17.18 0.54
C TYR A 10 -5.63 -18.48 1.17
N SER A 11 -5.21 -19.43 0.34
CA SER A 11 -4.76 -20.77 0.77
C SER A 11 -3.37 -20.79 1.41
N TYR A 12 -2.65 -19.67 1.40
CA TYR A 12 -1.30 -19.55 1.97
C TYR A 12 -1.24 -18.45 3.03
N ASN A 13 -0.36 -18.66 4.00
CA ASN A 13 -0.03 -17.64 4.99
C ASN A 13 0.62 -16.45 4.28
N VAL A 14 0.29 -15.24 4.73
CA VAL A 14 0.82 -13.99 4.17
C VAL A 14 1.79 -13.40 5.19
N PRO A 15 3.11 -13.59 5.03
CA PRO A 15 4.08 -12.98 5.91
C PRO A 15 4.17 -11.47 5.70
N ALA A 16 4.47 -10.77 6.79
CA ALA A 16 4.71 -9.34 6.81
C ALA A 16 6.18 -9.03 7.18
N SER A 17 6.71 -7.90 6.72
CA SER A 17 8.11 -7.51 6.99
C SER A 17 8.45 -7.29 8.46
N ASN A 18 7.46 -7.20 9.36
CA ASN A 18 7.64 -7.08 10.80
C ASN A 18 7.57 -8.42 11.55
N ALA A 19 7.85 -9.52 10.86
CA ALA A 19 7.83 -10.91 11.35
C ALA A 19 6.45 -11.42 11.82
N LYS A 20 5.37 -10.64 11.64
CA LYS A 20 4.00 -11.16 11.77
C LYS A 20 3.60 -11.91 10.51
N THR A 21 2.57 -12.73 10.64
CA THR A 21 1.99 -13.48 9.53
C THR A 21 0.47 -13.45 9.66
N VAL A 22 -0.22 -13.15 8.57
CA VAL A 22 -1.68 -13.27 8.50
C VAL A 22 -1.98 -14.71 8.11
N ALA A 23 -2.58 -15.45 9.02
CA ALA A 23 -2.93 -16.85 8.80
C ALA A 23 -3.83 -17.01 7.57
N LYS A 24 -3.65 -18.11 6.84
CA LYS A 24 -4.48 -18.50 5.70
C LYS A 24 -5.92 -18.84 6.07
N ASP A 25 -6.74 -19.09 5.06
CA ASP A 25 -8.06 -19.72 5.17
C ASP A 25 -9.04 -18.95 6.11
N GLY A 26 -9.02 -17.62 6.04
CA GLY A 26 -9.91 -16.72 6.79
C GLY A 26 -9.24 -16.02 7.98
N GLY A 27 -7.91 -16.09 8.09
CA GLY A 27 -7.17 -15.42 9.17
C GLY A 27 -7.32 -13.91 9.13
N LYS A 28 -7.35 -13.29 10.32
CA LYS A 28 -7.46 -11.85 10.50
C LYS A 28 -6.31 -11.34 11.34
N THR A 29 -5.76 -10.19 10.96
CA THR A 29 -4.71 -9.53 11.73
C THR A 29 -4.84 -8.02 11.60
N THR A 30 -4.74 -7.33 12.74
CA THR A 30 -4.64 -5.88 12.79
C THR A 30 -3.21 -5.47 13.07
N PHE A 31 -2.70 -4.59 12.22
CA PHE A 31 -1.42 -3.92 12.38
C PHE A 31 -1.70 -2.48 12.82
N GLU A 32 -1.58 -2.22 14.12
CA GLU A 32 -1.82 -0.89 14.68
C GLU A 32 -0.57 -0.02 14.57
N LYS A 33 -0.76 1.30 14.43
CA LYS A 33 0.32 2.30 14.45
C LYS A 33 1.48 1.92 13.52
N GLN A 34 1.18 1.67 12.25
CA GLN A 34 2.17 1.32 11.24
C GLN A 34 2.80 2.55 10.61
N GLY A 35 4.10 2.43 10.32
CA GLY A 35 4.79 3.13 9.23
C GLY A 35 4.84 2.20 8.01
N SER A 36 5.96 2.12 7.30
CA SER A 36 6.06 1.23 6.14
C SER A 36 5.93 -0.25 6.48
N LEU A 37 5.27 -1.01 5.61
CA LEU A 37 5.01 -2.45 5.78
C LEU A 37 5.01 -3.15 4.40
N LEU A 38 5.58 -4.36 4.34
CA LEU A 38 5.43 -5.26 3.20
C LEU A 38 4.52 -6.42 3.60
N LEU A 39 3.63 -6.82 2.69
CA LEU A 39 2.91 -8.10 2.75
C LEU A 39 3.26 -8.90 1.51
N GLU A 40 3.77 -10.12 1.70
CA GLU A 40 4.09 -11.03 0.59
C GLU A 40 2.95 -12.02 0.42
N ILE A 41 2.30 -12.00 -0.74
CA ILE A 41 1.22 -12.92 -1.08
C ILE A 41 1.84 -14.04 -1.94
N PRO A 42 2.01 -15.26 -1.39
CA PRO A 42 2.76 -16.31 -2.07
C PRO A 42 2.20 -16.62 -3.46
N GLY A 43 3.06 -16.61 -4.48
CA GLY A 43 2.68 -16.88 -5.87
C GLY A 43 1.98 -15.72 -6.59
N ILE A 44 1.65 -14.62 -5.91
CA ILE A 44 0.96 -13.47 -6.50
C ILE A 44 1.90 -12.26 -6.60
N GLY A 45 2.56 -11.90 -5.50
CA GLY A 45 3.46 -10.75 -5.45
C GLY A 45 3.48 -10.08 -4.08
N THR A 46 3.98 -8.86 -4.03
CA THR A 46 4.13 -8.09 -2.78
C THR A 46 3.26 -6.84 -2.82
N LEU A 47 2.55 -6.59 -1.73
CA LEU A 47 1.96 -5.28 -1.44
C LEU A 47 2.94 -4.49 -0.58
N ASN A 48 3.34 -3.32 -1.07
CA ASN A 48 4.26 -2.43 -0.37
C ASN A 48 3.53 -1.16 0.07
N PHE A 49 3.40 -1.00 1.38
CA PHE A 49 2.88 0.20 2.02
C PHE A 49 4.08 1.06 2.43
N ILE A 50 4.22 2.21 1.79
CA ILE A 50 5.33 3.14 1.99
C ILE A 50 4.78 4.35 2.76
N ASP A 51 5.22 4.54 3.99
CA ASP A 51 4.88 5.74 4.76
C ASP A 51 5.49 6.97 4.09
N LEU A 52 4.64 7.92 3.70
CA LEU A 52 5.04 9.18 3.11
C LEU A 52 5.19 10.28 4.16
N GLY A 53 4.73 10.06 5.39
CA GLY A 53 4.60 11.11 6.39
C GLY A 53 3.76 12.27 5.84
N ASP A 54 4.29 13.48 5.95
CA ASP A 54 3.66 14.70 5.45
C ASP A 54 3.90 14.99 3.95
N LYS A 55 4.83 14.25 3.32
CA LYS A 55 5.15 14.43 1.90
C LYS A 55 3.97 14.08 1.01
N LYS A 56 3.53 15.04 0.19
CA LYS A 56 2.49 14.85 -0.83
C LYS A 56 3.08 14.44 -2.17
N LEU A 57 2.36 13.58 -2.89
CA LEU A 57 2.63 13.34 -4.30
C LEU A 57 2.13 14.53 -5.14
N GLU A 58 2.91 14.93 -6.13
CA GLU A 58 2.49 15.94 -7.10
C GLU A 58 1.30 15.44 -7.94
N GLY A 59 0.49 16.37 -8.45
CA GLY A 59 -0.65 16.04 -9.32
C GLY A 59 -1.96 15.69 -8.61
N HIS A 60 -2.00 15.78 -7.27
CA HIS A 60 -3.21 15.49 -6.47
C HIS A 60 -3.59 16.64 -5.51
N PRO A 61 -3.86 17.86 -6.02
CA PRO A 61 -4.10 19.04 -5.18
C PRO A 61 -5.38 18.94 -4.33
N ASP A 62 -6.37 18.17 -4.80
CA ASP A 62 -7.66 18.01 -4.12
C ASP A 62 -7.58 17.14 -2.85
N ILE A 63 -6.44 16.46 -2.63
CA ILE A 63 -6.21 15.62 -1.45
C ILE A 63 -5.53 16.45 -0.37
N THR A 64 -6.32 16.85 0.61
CA THR A 64 -5.94 17.89 1.57
C THR A 64 -5.27 17.35 2.82
N GLU A 65 -5.51 16.09 3.18
CA GLU A 65 -5.04 15.49 4.43
C GLU A 65 -3.51 15.43 4.52
N THR A 66 -3.01 15.53 5.75
CA THR A 66 -1.60 15.77 6.10
C THR A 66 -0.75 14.52 6.06
N TRP A 67 -1.27 13.36 6.46
CA TRP A 67 -0.47 12.13 6.52
C TRP A 67 -0.80 11.20 5.36
N GLY A 68 0.18 10.42 4.89
CA GLY A 68 -0.05 9.54 3.74
C GLY A 68 0.76 8.26 3.67
N VAL A 69 0.20 7.35 2.88
CA VAL A 69 0.83 6.07 2.52
C VAL A 69 0.71 5.90 1.01
N LEU A 70 1.81 5.54 0.37
CA LEU A 70 1.80 5.04 -1.01
C LEU A 70 1.72 3.52 -0.97
N ILE A 71 0.67 2.95 -1.55
CA ILE A 71 0.52 1.51 -1.69
C ILE A 71 0.93 1.13 -3.10
N ARG A 72 1.86 0.19 -3.23
CA ARG A 72 2.31 -0.34 -4.52
C ARG A 72 2.06 -1.84 -4.59
N ALA A 73 1.35 -2.26 -5.63
CA ALA A 73 1.31 -3.61 -6.16
C ALA A 73 1.87 -3.59 -7.59
N ILE A 74 2.17 -4.75 -8.17
CA ILE A 74 2.86 -4.87 -9.47
C ILE A 74 2.22 -4.00 -10.56
N THR A 75 0.89 -4.02 -10.70
CA THR A 75 0.20 -3.29 -11.78
C THR A 75 -0.60 -2.08 -11.30
N THR A 76 -0.80 -1.97 -9.99
CA THR A 76 -1.78 -1.05 -9.40
C THR A 76 -1.15 -0.34 -8.20
N GLU A 77 -1.31 0.96 -8.17
CA GLU A 77 -0.84 1.82 -7.09
C GLU A 77 -2.02 2.60 -6.50
N ALA A 78 -1.95 2.88 -5.21
CA ALA A 78 -2.93 3.73 -4.55
C ALA A 78 -2.23 4.75 -3.66
N TYR A 79 -2.77 5.96 -3.65
CA TYR A 79 -2.37 7.05 -2.79
C TYR A 79 -3.42 7.23 -1.71
N TYR A 80 -3.02 6.95 -0.48
CA TYR A 80 -3.87 7.04 0.69
C TYR A 80 -3.47 8.22 1.55
N ARG A 81 -4.43 9.04 1.94
CA ARG A 81 -4.23 10.22 2.79
C ARG A 81 -5.27 10.30 3.88
N TYR A 82 -4.86 10.73 5.06
CA TYR A 82 -5.72 10.72 6.25
C TYR A 82 -5.30 11.77 7.28
N GLU A 83 -6.24 12.08 8.19
CA GLU A 83 -5.99 12.85 9.41
C GLU A 83 -6.16 11.98 10.65
N GLY A 84 -5.43 12.33 11.71
CA GLY A 84 -5.46 11.57 12.97
C GLY A 84 -5.07 10.10 12.77
N ASN A 85 -6.00 9.20 13.09
CA ASN A 85 -5.79 7.74 13.00
C ASN A 85 -6.36 7.19 11.68
N GLY A 86 -5.54 7.13 10.64
CA GLY A 86 -5.94 6.53 9.37
C GLY A 86 -6.22 5.03 9.52
N VAL A 87 -7.20 4.51 8.76
CA VAL A 87 -7.60 3.09 8.75
C VAL A 87 -7.68 2.57 7.33
N LEU A 88 -6.90 1.55 7.02
CA LEU A 88 -7.00 0.77 5.79
C LEU A 88 -7.50 -0.63 6.09
N ASN A 89 -8.39 -1.15 5.25
CA ASN A 89 -8.82 -2.55 5.29
C ASN A 89 -8.44 -3.25 3.99
N LEU A 90 -7.65 -4.30 4.12
CA LEU A 90 -7.20 -5.16 3.05
C LEU A 90 -7.92 -6.52 3.16
N GLU A 91 -8.61 -6.91 2.11
CA GLU A 91 -9.10 -8.27 1.93
C GLU A 91 -8.28 -8.97 0.84
N ILE A 92 -7.73 -10.13 1.16
CA ILE A 92 -7.12 -11.04 0.20
C ILE A 92 -8.10 -12.19 -0.02
N ASP A 93 -8.61 -12.34 -1.24
CA ASP A 93 -9.60 -13.37 -1.57
C ASP A 93 -8.97 -14.77 -1.72
N LYS A 94 -9.81 -15.76 -2.03
CA LYS A 94 -9.38 -17.16 -2.23
C LYS A 94 -8.44 -17.37 -3.43
N LEU A 95 -8.38 -16.40 -4.35
CA LEU A 95 -7.52 -16.40 -5.53
C LEU A 95 -6.25 -15.55 -5.32
N GLY A 96 -6.11 -14.89 -4.17
CA GLY A 96 -5.00 -14.01 -3.86
C GLY A 96 -5.20 -12.57 -4.33
N THR A 97 -6.38 -12.22 -4.85
CA THR A 97 -6.73 -10.85 -5.24
C THR A 97 -6.82 -9.98 -3.99
N SER A 98 -6.16 -8.83 -4.03
CA SER A 98 -6.16 -7.86 -2.94
C SER A 98 -7.12 -6.71 -3.22
N THR A 99 -8.08 -6.50 -2.32
CA THR A 99 -9.01 -5.37 -2.35
C THR A 99 -8.75 -4.47 -1.15
N LEU A 100 -8.50 -3.18 -1.40
CA LEU A 100 -8.23 -2.19 -0.37
C LEU A 100 -9.38 -1.19 -0.28
N ASN A 101 -9.82 -0.88 0.93
CA ASN A 101 -10.71 0.24 1.23
C ASN A 101 -10.26 0.98 2.50
N THR A 102 -10.96 2.06 2.84
CA THR A 102 -10.66 2.89 4.01
C THR A 102 -11.95 3.28 4.72
N ASP A 103 -11.88 3.33 6.06
CA ASP A 103 -12.95 3.88 6.90
C ASP A 103 -12.65 5.32 7.36
N ASN A 104 -11.42 5.81 7.16
CA ASN A 104 -11.02 7.16 7.55
C ASN A 104 -9.90 7.68 6.64
N GLY A 105 -10.24 8.62 5.74
CA GLY A 105 -9.31 9.26 4.81
C GLY A 105 -9.69 9.02 3.36
N SER A 106 -8.88 9.56 2.45
CA SER A 106 -9.05 9.46 1.01
C SER A 106 -8.12 8.41 0.43
N LEU A 107 -8.67 7.42 -0.28
CA LEU A 107 -7.92 6.41 -1.01
C LEU A 107 -8.21 6.55 -2.50
N VAL A 108 -7.18 6.89 -3.29
CA VAL A 108 -7.31 7.03 -4.73
C VAL A 108 -6.36 6.10 -5.46
N GLN A 109 -6.84 5.48 -6.53
CA GLN A 109 -5.96 4.75 -7.45
C GLN A 109 -5.14 5.76 -8.26
N ILE A 110 -3.84 5.52 -8.38
CA ILE A 110 -2.91 6.36 -9.14
C ILE A 110 -2.06 5.51 -10.07
N LYS A 111 -1.24 6.15 -10.91
CA LYS A 111 -0.22 5.44 -11.71
C LYS A 111 1.12 6.13 -11.60
N LEU A 112 2.15 5.39 -11.21
CA LEU A 112 3.53 5.87 -11.14
C LEU A 112 4.41 5.12 -12.14
N ARG A 113 5.48 5.76 -12.59
CA ARG A 113 6.51 5.08 -13.37
C ARG A 113 7.31 4.18 -12.43
N GLU A 114 7.50 2.93 -12.85
CA GLU A 114 8.38 2.00 -12.12
C GLU A 114 9.85 2.31 -12.32
N LEU A 115 10.20 2.75 -13.53
CA LEU A 115 11.54 3.15 -13.93
C LEU A 115 11.46 4.43 -14.75
N SER A 116 12.33 5.39 -14.44
CA SER A 116 12.56 6.58 -15.27
C SER A 116 14.06 6.63 -15.57
N ILE A 117 14.41 6.88 -16.83
CA ILE A 117 15.80 6.97 -17.29
C ILE A 117 16.04 8.40 -17.76
N GLU A 118 17.00 9.09 -17.15
CA GLU A 118 17.45 10.39 -17.62
C GLU A 118 18.63 10.23 -18.58
N THR A 119 18.48 10.69 -19.82
CA THR A 119 19.58 10.75 -20.80
C THR A 119 20.10 12.17 -20.89
N LYS A 120 21.40 12.38 -20.62
CA LYS A 120 22.07 13.65 -20.91
C LYS A 120 22.33 13.73 -22.42
N MET A 121 21.74 14.70 -23.10
CA MET A 121 22.15 15.01 -24.47
C MET A 121 23.52 15.68 -24.41
N ASN A 122 24.56 15.00 -24.90
CA ASN A 122 25.79 15.66 -25.26
C ASN A 122 25.51 16.45 -26.54
N LEU A 123 25.43 17.77 -26.42
CA LEU A 123 25.49 18.66 -27.58
C LEU A 123 26.84 18.43 -28.25
N ALA A 124 26.84 17.76 -29.39
CA ALA A 124 28.00 17.72 -30.27
C ALA A 124 28.25 19.17 -30.74
N ILE A 125 29.42 19.70 -30.38
CA ILE A 125 29.93 21.01 -30.84
C ILE A 125 30.49 20.83 -32.25
#